data_AF-A0A448YGI7-F1
#
_entry.id   AF-A0A448YGI7-F1
#
_cell.length_a   1.000
_cell.length_b   1.000
_cell.length_c   1.000
_cell.angle_alpha   90.00
_cell.angle_beta   90.00
_cell.angle_gamma   90.00
#
_symmetry.space_group_name_H-M   'P 1'
#
loop_
_entity.id
_entity.type
_entity.pdbx_description
1 polymer ?
#
loop_
_entity_poly.entity_id
_entity_poly.type
_entity_poly.pdbx_seq_one_letter_code
_entity_poly.pdbx_strand_id
1 'polypeptide(L)'
;MGATFIDEPVSLLQLSEGSRTKLSTVSDYPLDYNIFLFKGISDSRKEDEQELINFRKSILDSVPEDYGNLVFGGLGKKDDGTPKLELTTTARLQERLLKLLILERHKRDIEALNRMLASDPENKKRINYNEIKEPLKYEIKSPIYRSFESHKALYKNSFKKFSLLQNVEYDFEHVIDEDGDYQNDNDLVDAFCTEDIVGFNEKMKENKGKDYDSLEDVVSNSEIGRVLIPLAAQTFILEDDETTETPELDDEKEDVKRS
;
A
#
# COMPACT_ATOMS: atom_id res chain seq x y z
N MET A 1 -10.54 0.36 -24.84
CA MET A 1 -9.98 -0.67 -23.96
C MET A 1 -11.13 -1.53 -23.46
N GLY A 2 -10.98 -2.86 -23.50
CA GLY A 2 -11.96 -3.78 -22.92
C GLY A 2 -12.00 -3.64 -21.39
N ALA A 3 -13.06 -4.13 -20.76
CA ALA A 3 -13.10 -4.21 -19.30
C ALA A 3 -11.94 -5.09 -18.82
N THR A 4 -11.13 -4.58 -17.90
CA THR A 4 -10.06 -5.34 -17.24
C THR A 4 -10.55 -5.87 -15.89
N PHE A 5 -9.86 -6.85 -15.30
CA PHE A 5 -10.23 -7.37 -13.99
C PHE A 5 -10.26 -6.25 -12.91
N ILE A 6 -9.45 -5.18 -13.07
CA ILE A 6 -9.45 -4.04 -12.16
C ILE A 6 -10.83 -3.38 -12.04
N ASP A 7 -11.58 -3.36 -13.15
CA ASP A 7 -12.89 -2.69 -13.24
C ASP A 7 -14.04 -3.57 -12.72
N GLU A 8 -13.80 -4.87 -12.50
CA GLU A 8 -14.79 -5.79 -11.98
C GLU A 8 -15.01 -5.59 -10.47
N PRO A 9 -16.19 -5.92 -9.92
CA PRO A 9 -16.38 -5.96 -8.48
C PRO A 9 -15.37 -6.90 -7.81
N VAL A 10 -14.81 -6.47 -6.69
CA VAL A 10 -13.87 -7.30 -5.90
C VAL A 10 -14.65 -8.32 -5.08
N SER A 11 -14.22 -9.58 -5.09
CA SER A 11 -14.79 -10.61 -4.23
C SER A 11 -13.76 -11.66 -3.76
N LEU A 12 -13.79 -12.00 -2.47
CA LEU A 12 -13.02 -13.13 -1.93
C LEU A 12 -13.47 -14.47 -2.50
N LEU A 13 -14.72 -14.57 -2.99
CA LEU A 13 -15.25 -15.78 -3.59
C LEU A 13 -14.65 -16.06 -4.98
N GLN A 14 -14.17 -15.03 -5.66
CA GLN A 14 -13.49 -15.13 -6.95
C GLN A 14 -12.01 -15.53 -6.83
N LEU A 15 -11.42 -15.40 -5.64
CA LEU A 15 -10.09 -15.94 -5.36
C LEU A 15 -10.10 -17.46 -5.43
N SER A 16 -9.01 -18.01 -5.95
CA SER A 16 -8.66 -19.42 -5.84
C SER A 16 -8.61 -19.85 -4.37
N GLU A 17 -8.81 -21.15 -4.11
CA GLU A 17 -8.70 -21.70 -2.75
C GLU A 17 -7.31 -21.48 -2.15
N GLY A 18 -6.26 -21.56 -2.97
CA GLY A 18 -4.87 -21.31 -2.57
C GLY A 18 -4.67 -19.87 -2.07
N SER A 19 -5.00 -18.87 -2.88
CA SER A 19 -4.84 -17.45 -2.50
C SER A 19 -5.73 -17.07 -1.32
N ARG A 20 -6.97 -17.58 -1.27
CA ARG A 20 -7.87 -17.37 -0.12
C ARG A 20 -7.28 -17.96 1.17
N THR A 21 -6.67 -19.14 1.09
CA THR A 21 -6.02 -19.80 2.23
C THR A 21 -4.81 -18.99 2.68
N LYS A 22 -3.90 -18.62 1.77
CA LYS A 22 -2.74 -17.75 2.08
C LYS A 22 -3.18 -16.46 2.78
N LEU A 23 -4.14 -15.73 2.21
CA LEU A 23 -4.64 -14.49 2.80
C LEU A 23 -5.23 -14.70 4.20
N SER A 24 -5.92 -15.82 4.43
CA SER A 24 -6.48 -16.15 5.76
C SER A 24 -5.43 -16.45 6.83
N THR A 25 -4.20 -16.83 6.43
CA THR A 25 -3.10 -17.11 7.38
C THR A 25 -2.34 -15.87 7.82
N VAL A 26 -2.42 -14.76 7.06
CA VAL A 26 -1.79 -13.49 7.43
C VAL A 26 -2.28 -13.05 8.81
N SER A 27 -1.39 -12.67 9.72
CA SER A 27 -1.82 -12.28 11.06
C SER A 27 -2.51 -10.91 11.08
N ASP A 28 -3.25 -10.63 12.15
CA ASP A 28 -4.06 -9.41 12.25
C ASP A 28 -3.22 -8.13 12.20
N TYR A 29 -1.97 -8.16 12.67
CA TYR A 29 -1.12 -6.96 12.70
C TYR A 29 -0.68 -6.51 11.29
N PRO A 30 -0.02 -7.33 10.45
CA PRO A 30 0.30 -6.94 9.07
C PRO A 30 -0.94 -6.65 8.23
N LEU A 31 -2.04 -7.38 8.43
CA LEU A 31 -3.31 -7.12 7.74
C LEU A 31 -3.82 -5.71 8.05
N ASP A 32 -3.98 -5.38 9.33
CA ASP A 32 -4.52 -4.09 9.76
C ASP A 32 -3.56 -2.93 9.42
N TYR A 33 -2.24 -3.16 9.52
CA TYR A 33 -1.23 -2.16 9.18
C TYR A 33 -1.27 -1.79 7.70
N ASN A 34 -1.36 -2.77 6.80
CA ASN A 34 -1.47 -2.49 5.36
C ASN A 34 -2.81 -1.88 4.99
N ILE A 35 -3.93 -2.28 5.63
CA ILE A 35 -5.21 -1.61 5.43
C ILE A 35 -5.10 -0.14 5.84
N PHE A 36 -4.49 0.16 7.00
CA PHE A 36 -4.27 1.52 7.48
C PHE A 36 -3.41 2.33 6.49
N LEU A 37 -2.28 1.76 6.05
CA LEU A 37 -1.36 2.39 5.13
C LEU A 37 -2.04 2.70 3.78
N PHE A 38 -2.70 1.72 3.17
CA PHE A 38 -3.34 1.89 1.86
C PHE A 38 -4.53 2.85 1.92
N LYS A 39 -5.32 2.79 3.00
CA LYS A 39 -6.44 3.72 3.21
C LYS A 39 -5.91 5.14 3.40
N GLY A 40 -4.86 5.33 4.20
CA GLY A 40 -4.20 6.63 4.38
C GLY A 40 -3.70 7.23 3.07
N ILE A 41 -3.05 6.43 2.22
CA ILE A 41 -2.59 6.87 0.90
C ILE A 41 -3.76 7.23 -0.03
N SER A 42 -4.82 6.42 -0.04
CA SER A 42 -6.04 6.70 -0.84
C SER A 42 -6.75 7.98 -0.39
N ASP A 43 -6.83 8.21 0.93
CA ASP A 43 -7.39 9.44 1.49
C ASP A 43 -6.54 10.66 1.10
N SER A 44 -5.21 10.58 1.25
CA SER A 44 -4.29 11.67 0.83
C SER A 44 -4.41 12.00 -0.65
N ARG A 45 -4.64 11.02 -1.55
CA ARG A 45 -4.90 11.31 -2.97
C ARG A 45 -6.14 12.17 -3.19
N LYS A 46 -7.18 11.99 -2.37
CA LYS A 46 -8.44 12.74 -2.48
C LYS A 46 -8.32 14.13 -1.86
N GLU A 47 -7.65 14.23 -0.71
CA GLU A 47 -7.42 15.49 -0.01
C GLU A 47 -6.50 16.42 -0.82
N ASP A 48 -5.48 15.87 -1.48
CA ASP A 48 -4.46 16.61 -2.21
C ASP A 48 -4.61 16.52 -3.75
N GLU A 49 -5.82 16.23 -4.28
CA GLU A 49 -6.06 16.00 -5.72
C GLU A 49 -5.45 17.12 -6.60
N GLN A 50 -5.62 18.37 -6.19
CA GLN A 50 -5.10 19.53 -6.94
C GLN A 50 -3.57 19.62 -6.93
N GLU A 51 -2.93 19.23 -5.83
CA GLU A 51 -1.46 19.18 -5.75
C GLU A 51 -0.91 18.07 -6.64
N LEU A 52 -1.55 16.89 -6.65
CA LEU A 52 -1.21 15.79 -7.53
C LEU A 52 -1.37 16.14 -9.02
N ILE A 53 -2.43 16.89 -9.37
CA ILE A 53 -2.60 17.42 -10.73
C ILE A 53 -1.44 18.35 -11.10
N ASN A 54 -1.08 19.28 -10.22
CA ASN A 54 0.01 20.22 -10.48
C ASN A 54 1.35 19.49 -10.60
N PHE A 55 1.59 18.51 -9.74
CA PHE A 55 2.79 17.68 -9.78
C PHE A 55 2.88 16.90 -11.11
N ARG A 56 1.79 16.22 -11.54
CA ARG A 56 1.80 15.51 -12.82
C ARG A 56 2.04 16.43 -14.01
N LYS A 57 1.43 17.63 -14.02
CA LYS A 57 1.71 18.66 -15.03
C LYS A 57 3.19 19.04 -15.04
N SER A 58 3.80 19.28 -13.87
CA SER A 58 5.22 19.65 -13.81
C SER A 58 6.14 18.56 -14.35
N ILE A 59 5.80 17.28 -14.15
CA ILE A 59 6.56 16.18 -14.74
C ILE A 59 6.42 16.22 -16.26
N LEU A 60 5.20 16.31 -16.78
CA LEU A 60 4.96 16.36 -18.22
C LEU A 60 5.64 17.57 -18.89
N ASP A 61 5.62 18.73 -18.24
CA ASP A 61 6.27 19.95 -18.73
C ASP A 61 7.81 19.85 -18.71
N SER A 62 8.36 18.99 -17.84
CA SER A 62 9.82 18.77 -17.72
C SER A 62 10.37 17.74 -18.71
N VAL A 63 9.51 16.88 -19.27
CA VAL A 63 9.89 15.85 -20.23
C VAL A 63 10.00 16.49 -21.62
N PRO A 64 11.13 16.32 -22.35
CA PRO A 64 11.23 16.85 -23.70
C PRO A 64 10.11 16.30 -24.60
N GLU A 65 9.61 17.10 -25.54
CA GLU A 65 8.43 16.74 -26.37
C GLU A 65 8.58 15.37 -27.05
N ASP A 66 9.79 15.03 -27.52
CA ASP A 66 10.10 13.75 -28.16
C ASP A 66 9.91 12.53 -27.25
N TYR A 67 9.91 12.74 -25.93
CA TYR A 67 9.75 11.72 -24.89
C TYR A 67 8.42 11.84 -24.13
N GLY A 68 7.54 12.78 -24.50
CA GLY A 68 6.27 13.01 -23.81
C GLY A 68 5.35 11.77 -23.74
N ASN A 69 5.50 10.85 -24.69
CA ASN A 69 4.76 9.58 -24.72
C ASN A 69 5.30 8.52 -23.75
N LEU A 70 6.42 8.78 -23.05
CA LEU A 70 6.97 7.82 -22.08
C LEU A 70 6.23 7.86 -20.74
N VAL A 71 5.67 9.01 -20.37
CA VAL A 71 5.03 9.21 -19.06
C VAL A 71 3.52 9.20 -19.22
N PHE A 72 2.84 8.45 -18.36
CA PHE A 72 1.38 8.43 -18.33
C PHE A 72 0.82 9.81 -17.98
N GLY A 73 0.10 10.41 -18.94
CA GLY A 73 -0.44 11.75 -18.81
C GLY A 73 -1.60 11.84 -17.81
N GLY A 74 -2.60 10.96 -17.88
CA GLY A 74 -3.67 10.83 -16.90
C GLY A 74 -4.38 12.11 -16.45
N LEU A 75 -4.43 13.14 -17.30
CA LEU A 75 -5.03 14.44 -17.01
C LEU A 75 -6.22 14.66 -17.93
N GLY A 76 -7.42 14.58 -17.36
CA GLY A 76 -8.69 14.82 -18.06
C GLY A 76 -9.39 16.09 -17.60
N LYS A 77 -10.64 16.24 -18.04
CA LYS A 77 -11.60 17.22 -17.52
C LYS A 77 -12.86 16.53 -17.03
N LYS A 78 -13.44 17.01 -15.93
CA LYS A 78 -14.78 16.65 -15.47
C LYS A 78 -15.82 17.36 -16.35
N ASP A 79 -17.09 16.97 -16.25
CA ASP A 79 -18.19 17.54 -17.06
C ASP A 79 -18.37 19.05 -16.85
N ASP A 80 -17.95 19.57 -15.69
CA ASP A 80 -17.96 20.98 -15.33
C ASP A 80 -16.70 21.76 -15.79
N GLY A 81 -15.80 21.10 -16.52
CA GLY A 81 -14.55 21.69 -17.03
C GLY A 81 -13.40 21.75 -16.04
N THR A 82 -13.59 21.29 -14.79
CA THR A 82 -12.50 21.20 -13.81
C THR A 82 -11.52 20.07 -14.16
N PRO A 83 -10.23 20.18 -13.82
CA PRO A 83 -9.27 19.11 -14.06
C PRO A 83 -9.68 17.82 -13.34
N LYS A 84 -9.50 16.68 -14.02
CA LYS A 84 -9.70 15.35 -13.45
C LYS A 84 -8.37 14.61 -13.45
N LEU A 85 -7.97 14.11 -12.29
CA LEU A 85 -6.82 13.24 -12.18
C LEU A 85 -7.26 11.80 -12.39
N GLU A 86 -6.71 11.13 -13.39
CA GLU A 86 -6.86 9.70 -13.56
C GLU A 86 -5.86 8.97 -12.67
N LEU A 87 -6.32 7.91 -12.00
CA LEU A 87 -5.45 7.05 -11.20
C LEU A 87 -4.55 6.24 -12.12
N THR A 88 -3.28 6.12 -11.73
CA THR A 88 -2.33 5.18 -12.32
C THR A 88 -2.82 3.74 -12.14
N THR A 89 -2.36 2.84 -12.99
CA THR A 89 -2.67 1.42 -12.89
C THR A 89 -2.19 0.86 -11.56
N THR A 90 -1.00 1.25 -11.11
CA THR A 90 -0.47 0.89 -9.79
C THR A 90 -1.38 1.35 -8.63
N ALA A 91 -1.87 2.59 -8.66
CA ALA A 91 -2.79 3.08 -7.62
C ALA A 91 -4.11 2.32 -7.63
N ARG A 92 -4.63 1.95 -8.82
CA ARG A 92 -5.85 1.15 -8.97
C ARG A 92 -5.65 -0.28 -8.45
N LEU A 93 -4.51 -0.91 -8.73
CA LEU A 93 -4.13 -2.22 -8.20
C LEU A 93 -4.08 -2.19 -6.66
N GLN A 94 -3.47 -1.16 -6.07
CA GLN A 94 -3.43 -1.04 -4.61
C GLN A 94 -4.81 -0.81 -4.00
N GLU A 95 -5.69 -0.01 -4.63
CA GLU A 95 -7.08 0.15 -4.17
C GLU A 95 -7.86 -1.16 -4.27
N ARG A 96 -7.58 -1.98 -5.28
CA ARG A 96 -8.17 -3.29 -5.45
C ARG A 96 -7.73 -4.25 -4.35
N LEU A 97 -6.42 -4.32 -4.07
CA LEU A 97 -5.88 -5.10 -2.95
C LEU A 97 -6.45 -4.62 -1.61
N LEU A 98 -6.53 -3.31 -1.36
CA LEU A 98 -7.16 -2.74 -0.16
C LEU A 98 -8.59 -3.27 0.04
N LYS A 99 -9.39 -3.35 -1.02
CA LYS A 99 -10.75 -3.91 -0.94
C LYS A 99 -10.72 -5.38 -0.51
N LEU A 100 -9.83 -6.21 -1.08
CA LEU A 100 -9.65 -7.61 -0.68
C LEU A 100 -9.26 -7.75 0.81
N LEU A 101 -8.31 -6.92 1.27
CA LEU A 101 -7.87 -6.93 2.67
C LEU A 101 -9.01 -6.55 3.63
N ILE A 102 -9.81 -5.54 3.28
CA ILE A 102 -10.98 -5.16 4.08
C ILE A 102 -12.04 -6.27 4.11
N LEU A 103 -12.26 -6.94 2.99
CA LEU A 103 -13.20 -8.06 2.92
C LEU A 103 -12.77 -9.22 3.83
N GLU A 104 -11.47 -9.52 3.87
CA GLU A 104 -10.91 -10.54 4.77
C GLU A 104 -11.02 -10.09 6.23
N ARG A 105 -10.72 -8.82 6.54
CA ARG A 105 -10.89 -8.25 7.89
C ARG A 105 -12.36 -8.34 8.35
N HIS A 106 -13.30 -8.00 7.48
CA HIS A 106 -14.74 -8.12 7.77
C HIS A 106 -15.14 -9.57 8.07
N LYS A 107 -14.65 -10.53 7.27
CA LYS A 107 -14.87 -11.95 7.52
C LYS A 107 -14.37 -12.36 8.90
N ARG A 108 -13.15 -11.97 9.28
CA ARG A 108 -12.57 -12.24 10.59
C ARG A 108 -13.33 -11.60 11.74
N ASP A 109 -13.88 -10.39 11.54
CA ASP A 109 -14.71 -9.71 12.54
C ASP A 109 -16.02 -10.48 12.79
N ILE A 110 -16.66 -11.00 11.73
CA ILE A 110 -17.83 -11.89 11.87
C ILE A 110 -17.46 -13.20 12.58
N GLU A 111 -16.32 -13.80 12.26
CA GLU A 111 -15.85 -15.01 12.93
C GLU A 111 -15.55 -14.79 14.42
N ALA A 112 -14.89 -13.67 14.77
CA ALA A 112 -14.63 -13.29 16.14
C ALA A 112 -15.92 -13.07 16.92
N LEU A 113 -16.88 -12.37 16.32
CA LEU A 113 -18.20 -12.16 16.92
C LEU A 113 -18.93 -13.49 17.13
N ASN A 114 -18.91 -14.40 16.15
CA ASN A 114 -19.49 -15.73 16.31
C ASN A 114 -18.85 -16.54 17.43
N ARG A 115 -17.52 -16.46 17.61
CA ARG A 115 -16.83 -17.09 18.75
C ARG A 115 -17.31 -16.53 20.09
N MET A 116 -17.50 -15.21 20.17
CA MET A 116 -18.05 -14.57 21.37
C MET A 116 -19.50 -15.00 21.64
N LEU A 117 -20.36 -15.01 20.62
CA LEU A 117 -21.75 -15.43 20.76
C LEU A 117 -21.87 -16.91 21.17
N ALA A 118 -21.01 -17.78 20.63
CA ALA A 118 -21.00 -19.20 20.98
C ALA A 118 -20.55 -19.48 22.42
N SER A 119 -19.86 -18.53 23.07
CA SER A 119 -19.47 -18.64 24.48
C SER A 119 -20.61 -18.35 25.46
N ASP A 120 -21.73 -17.81 24.98
CA ASP A 120 -22.94 -17.55 25.76
C ASP A 120 -23.90 -18.76 25.66
N PRO A 121 -24.13 -19.54 26.74
CA PRO A 121 -24.92 -20.77 26.72
C PRO A 121 -26.37 -20.58 26.28
N GLU A 122 -26.93 -19.39 26.46
CA GLU A 122 -28.33 -19.07 26.10
C GLU A 122 -28.46 -18.58 24.64
N ASN A 123 -27.33 -18.35 23.96
CA ASN A 123 -27.30 -17.73 22.65
C ASN A 123 -27.11 -18.76 21.53
N LYS A 124 -28.17 -18.97 20.75
CA LYS A 124 -28.16 -19.85 19.56
C LYS A 124 -27.95 -19.10 18.25
N LYS A 125 -27.65 -17.79 18.28
CA LYS A 125 -27.52 -16.98 17.07
C LYS A 125 -26.15 -17.18 16.44
N ARG A 126 -26.14 -17.54 15.16
CA ARG A 126 -24.96 -17.54 14.30
C ARG A 126 -25.15 -16.48 13.23
N ILE A 127 -24.16 -15.61 13.09
CA ILE A 127 -24.14 -14.59 12.04
C ILE A 127 -23.44 -15.21 10.83
N ASN A 128 -24.16 -15.28 9.72
CA ASN A 128 -23.56 -15.71 8.46
C ASN A 128 -22.75 -14.57 7.86
N TYR A 129 -21.53 -14.88 7.43
CA TYR A 129 -20.75 -13.95 6.65
C TYR A 129 -21.47 -13.67 5.32
N ASN A 130 -21.70 -12.39 5.05
CA ASN A 130 -22.16 -11.90 3.76
C ASN A 130 -21.15 -10.87 3.29
N GLU A 131 -20.68 -11.02 2.06
CA GLU A 131 -19.70 -10.11 1.49
C GLU A 131 -20.28 -8.70 1.34
N ILE A 132 -19.53 -7.69 1.77
CA ILE A 132 -19.97 -6.29 1.72
C ILE A 132 -19.75 -5.72 0.32
N LYS A 133 -20.76 -5.01 -0.19
CA LYS A 133 -20.73 -4.44 -1.55
C LYS A 133 -19.77 -3.25 -1.68
N GLU A 134 -19.57 -2.51 -0.60
CA GLU A 134 -18.72 -1.31 -0.58
C GLU A 134 -17.63 -1.44 0.50
N PRO A 135 -16.54 -2.20 0.25
CA PRO A 135 -15.50 -2.46 1.24
C PRO A 135 -14.92 -1.20 1.87
N LEU A 136 -14.69 -0.15 1.07
CA LEU A 136 -14.08 1.10 1.55
C LEU A 136 -14.92 1.86 2.59
N LYS A 137 -16.23 1.59 2.69
CA LYS A 137 -17.13 2.17 3.70
C LYS A 137 -17.19 1.36 5.00
N TYR A 138 -16.56 0.19 5.05
CA TYR A 138 -16.55 -0.64 6.24
C TYR A 138 -15.76 0.02 7.37
N GLU A 139 -16.36 0.06 8.56
CA GLU A 139 -15.68 0.53 9.77
C GLU A 139 -15.00 -0.64 10.46
N ILE A 140 -13.68 -0.69 10.37
CA ILE A 140 -12.85 -1.75 10.96
C ILE A 140 -12.87 -1.61 12.48
N LYS A 141 -13.24 -2.70 13.17
CA LYS A 141 -13.40 -2.71 14.64
C LYS A 141 -12.18 -3.24 15.38
N SER A 142 -11.20 -3.78 14.67
CA SER A 142 -9.98 -4.30 15.27
C SER A 142 -9.29 -3.27 16.17
N PRO A 143 -8.92 -3.64 17.42
CA PRO A 143 -8.17 -2.77 18.31
C PRO A 143 -6.80 -2.36 17.74
N ILE A 144 -6.16 -3.22 16.95
CA ILE A 144 -4.88 -2.94 16.31
C ILE A 144 -5.04 -1.81 15.29
N TYR A 145 -5.97 -1.96 14.34
CA TYR A 145 -6.31 -0.91 13.39
C TYR A 145 -6.66 0.43 14.05
N ARG A 146 -7.48 0.40 15.11
CA ARG A 146 -7.85 1.62 15.86
C ARG A 146 -6.65 2.31 16.52
N SER A 147 -5.66 1.54 16.96
CA SER A 147 -4.41 2.08 17.49
C SER A 147 -3.59 2.80 16.42
N PHE A 148 -3.58 2.32 15.17
CA PHE A 148 -2.96 3.06 14.07
C PHE A 148 -3.72 4.34 13.75
N GLU A 149 -5.06 4.28 13.67
CA GLU A 149 -5.89 5.45 13.41
C GLU A 149 -5.70 6.56 14.47
N SER A 150 -5.55 6.22 15.76
CA SER A 150 -5.30 7.24 16.79
C SER A 150 -3.99 7.99 16.61
N HIS A 151 -3.03 7.42 15.87
CA HIS A 151 -1.73 8.01 15.56
C HIS A 151 -1.61 8.43 14.09
N LYS A 152 -2.71 8.47 13.32
CA LYS A 152 -2.74 8.76 11.87
C LYS A 152 -1.98 10.03 11.50
N ALA A 153 -2.03 11.06 12.35
CA ALA A 153 -1.33 12.33 12.13
C ALA A 153 0.19 12.17 11.98
N LEU A 154 0.82 11.20 12.65
CA LEU A 154 2.26 10.92 12.54
C LEU A 154 2.65 10.41 11.14
N TYR A 155 1.73 9.75 10.45
CA TYR A 155 1.95 9.12 9.15
C TYR A 155 1.53 10.01 7.97
N LYS A 156 0.99 11.21 8.23
CA LYS A 156 0.43 12.10 7.20
C LYS A 156 1.43 12.38 6.07
N ASN A 157 2.69 12.67 6.43
CA ASN A 157 3.74 12.93 5.44
C ASN A 157 4.07 11.69 4.62
N SER A 158 4.09 10.51 5.24
CA SER A 158 4.32 9.24 4.53
C SER A 158 3.20 8.93 3.54
N PHE A 159 1.93 9.13 3.94
CA PHE A 159 0.80 8.95 3.03
C PHE A 159 0.87 9.88 1.83
N LYS A 160 1.24 11.15 2.07
CA LYS A 160 1.44 12.14 1.01
C LYS A 160 2.62 11.77 0.10
N LYS A 161 3.75 11.33 0.66
CA LYS A 161 4.90 10.85 -0.13
C LYS A 161 4.47 9.73 -1.06
N PHE A 162 3.81 8.71 -0.54
CA PHE A 162 3.37 7.57 -1.34
C PHE A 162 2.25 7.93 -2.33
N SER A 163 1.36 8.88 -2.00
CA SER A 163 0.34 9.35 -2.95
C SER A 163 0.98 10.07 -4.14
N LEU A 164 2.05 10.84 -3.91
CA LEU A 164 2.86 11.47 -4.95
C LEU A 164 3.63 10.44 -5.80
N LEU A 165 4.28 9.46 -5.17
CA LEU A 165 5.00 8.41 -5.89
C LEU A 165 4.06 7.58 -6.78
N GLN A 166 2.89 7.19 -6.24
CA GLN A 166 1.87 6.50 -7.03
C GLN A 166 1.26 7.38 -8.15
N ASN A 167 1.57 8.67 -8.17
CA ASN A 167 1.11 9.60 -9.19
C ASN A 167 2.07 9.68 -10.41
N VAL A 168 3.16 8.92 -10.43
CA VAL A 168 4.13 8.89 -11.52
C VAL A 168 4.21 7.47 -12.09
N GLU A 169 3.89 7.28 -13.36
CA GLU A 169 3.86 5.96 -14.01
C GLU A 169 4.32 6.12 -15.46
N TYR A 170 5.09 5.18 -16.00
CA TYR A 170 5.36 5.16 -17.44
C TYR A 170 4.10 4.75 -18.21
N ASP A 171 3.95 5.23 -19.45
CA ASP A 171 2.76 4.91 -20.26
C ASP A 171 2.61 3.40 -20.51
N PHE A 172 3.72 2.66 -20.63
CA PHE A 172 3.68 1.21 -20.77
C PHE A 172 3.20 0.47 -19.51
N GLU A 173 3.46 1.01 -18.31
CA GLU A 173 2.97 0.43 -17.04
C GLU A 173 1.46 0.61 -16.89
N HIS A 174 0.91 1.62 -17.58
CA HIS A 174 -0.52 1.91 -17.51
C HIS A 174 -1.37 0.82 -18.19
N VAL A 175 -0.81 0.10 -19.15
CA VAL A 175 -1.51 -0.96 -19.90
C VAL A 175 -1.45 -2.27 -19.12
N ILE A 176 -2.61 -2.83 -18.79
CA ILE A 176 -2.71 -4.20 -18.26
C ILE A 176 -2.88 -5.14 -19.44
N ASP A 177 -1.86 -5.92 -19.73
CA ASP A 177 -1.85 -6.92 -20.79
C ASP A 177 -1.68 -8.35 -20.23
N GLU A 178 -1.68 -9.33 -21.13
CA GLU A 178 -1.54 -10.76 -20.80
C GLU A 178 -0.10 -11.15 -20.41
N ASP A 179 0.86 -10.23 -20.50
CA ASP A 179 2.26 -10.44 -20.15
C ASP A 179 2.67 -9.69 -18.86
N GLY A 180 1.77 -8.90 -18.28
CA GLY A 180 2.00 -8.12 -17.06
C GLY A 180 2.02 -8.95 -15.77
N ASP A 181 2.65 -8.38 -14.73
CA ASP A 181 2.82 -9.00 -13.41
C ASP A 181 1.49 -9.29 -12.67
N TYR A 182 0.42 -8.59 -13.04
CA TYR A 182 -0.89 -8.70 -12.40
C TYR A 182 -2.01 -8.86 -13.43
N GLN A 183 -2.57 -10.06 -13.50
CA GLN A 183 -3.63 -10.42 -14.44
C GLN A 183 -4.97 -10.63 -13.74
N ASN A 184 -4.95 -10.92 -12.45
CA ASN A 184 -6.14 -11.18 -11.65
C ASN A 184 -5.91 -10.95 -10.14
N ASP A 185 -6.97 -11.12 -9.34
CA ASP A 185 -6.91 -10.92 -7.88
C ASP A 185 -6.00 -11.92 -7.14
N ASN A 186 -5.75 -13.12 -7.70
CA ASN A 186 -4.84 -14.08 -7.09
C ASN A 186 -3.39 -13.57 -7.14
N ASP A 187 -2.98 -12.95 -8.24
CA ASP A 187 -1.63 -12.40 -8.41
C ASP A 187 -1.39 -11.27 -7.38
N LEU A 188 -2.39 -10.41 -7.18
CA LEU A 188 -2.35 -9.36 -6.16
C LEU A 188 -2.22 -9.93 -4.75
N VAL A 189 -2.98 -10.98 -4.43
CA VAL A 189 -2.91 -11.64 -3.12
C VAL A 189 -1.57 -12.33 -2.93
N ASP A 190 -1.03 -12.97 -3.96
CA ASP A 190 0.24 -13.67 -3.91
C ASP A 190 1.42 -12.70 -3.76
N ALA A 191 1.41 -11.56 -4.46
CA ALA A 191 2.41 -10.49 -4.30
C ALA A 191 2.35 -9.81 -2.93
N PHE A 192 1.15 -9.77 -2.31
CA PHE A 192 0.96 -9.28 -0.96
C PHE A 192 1.45 -10.28 0.10
N CYS A 193 1.12 -11.57 -0.04
CA CYS A 193 1.38 -12.60 0.97
C CYS A 193 2.82 -13.14 0.91
N THR A 194 3.81 -12.27 1.09
CA THR A 194 5.22 -12.66 1.18
C THR A 194 5.53 -13.44 2.46
N GLU A 195 6.73 -14.03 2.52
CA GLU A 195 7.21 -14.74 3.71
C GLU A 195 7.23 -13.85 4.96
N ASP A 196 7.56 -12.55 4.83
CA ASP A 196 7.49 -11.58 5.91
C ASP A 196 6.08 -11.37 6.46
N ILE A 197 5.09 -11.29 5.57
CA ILE A 197 3.70 -11.04 5.91
C ILE A 197 3.07 -12.27 6.56
N VAL A 198 3.25 -13.44 5.96
CA VAL A 198 2.68 -14.70 6.44
C VAL A 198 3.43 -15.20 7.69
N GLY A 199 4.76 -15.09 7.69
CA GLY A 199 5.64 -15.53 8.77
C GLY A 199 5.79 -14.54 9.93
N PHE A 200 5.12 -13.38 9.88
CA PHE A 200 5.29 -12.30 10.87
C PHE A 200 5.22 -12.77 12.32
N ASN A 201 4.21 -13.59 12.66
CA ASN A 201 4.04 -14.08 14.03
C ASN A 201 5.15 -15.03 14.48
N GLU A 202 5.77 -15.77 13.56
CA GLU A 202 6.90 -16.66 13.86
C GLU A 202 8.15 -15.84 14.10
N LYS A 203 8.45 -14.86 13.22
CA LYS A 203 9.54 -13.89 13.42
C LYS A 203 9.40 -13.14 14.74
N MET A 204 8.18 -12.72 15.10
CA MET A 204 7.87 -12.10 16.39
C MET A 204 8.16 -13.01 17.59
N LYS A 205 7.99 -14.33 17.46
CA LYS A 205 8.28 -15.30 18.53
C LYS A 205 9.78 -15.58 18.63
N GLU A 206 10.47 -15.74 17.50
CA GLU A 206 11.92 -15.99 17.45
C GLU A 206 12.74 -14.82 18.02
N ASN A 207 12.21 -13.60 17.91
CA ASN A 207 12.86 -12.39 18.43
C ASN A 207 12.51 -12.09 19.89
N LYS A 208 11.67 -12.91 20.57
CA LYS A 208 11.44 -12.76 22.01
C LYS A 208 12.73 -13.07 22.79
N GLY A 209 13.41 -12.02 23.26
CA GLY A 209 14.61 -12.11 24.09
C GLY A 209 15.92 -11.70 23.41
N LYS A 210 15.85 -11.13 22.21
CA LYS A 210 16.95 -10.35 21.60
C LYS A 210 16.71 -8.86 21.86
N ASP A 211 17.76 -8.05 21.96
CA ASP A 211 17.77 -6.60 22.26
C ASP A 211 17.07 -5.73 21.16
N TYR A 212 15.85 -6.09 20.77
CA TYR A 212 14.93 -5.17 20.11
C TYR A 212 14.01 -4.64 21.20
N ASP A 213 14.21 -3.39 21.58
CA ASP A 213 13.58 -2.76 22.75
C ASP A 213 12.08 -2.52 22.57
N SER A 214 11.52 -2.70 21.36
CA SER A 214 10.10 -2.50 21.10
C SER A 214 9.52 -3.25 19.89
N LEU A 215 8.18 -3.35 19.85
CA LEU A 215 7.40 -3.78 18.68
C LEU A 215 7.75 -2.93 17.42
N GLU A 216 8.14 -1.67 17.62
CA GLU A 216 8.49 -0.74 16.55
C GLU A 216 9.75 -1.18 15.81
N ASP A 217 10.72 -1.78 16.50
CA ASP A 217 11.94 -2.27 15.86
C ASP A 217 11.66 -3.51 15.00
N VAL A 218 10.83 -4.43 15.47
CA VAL A 218 10.45 -5.60 14.66
C VAL A 218 9.61 -5.15 13.46
N VAL A 219 8.73 -4.17 13.62
CA VAL A 219 7.93 -3.61 12.52
C VAL A 219 8.80 -2.89 11.50
N SER A 220 9.78 -2.12 11.95
CA SER A 220 10.74 -1.42 11.09
C SER A 220 11.63 -2.40 10.31
N ASN A 221 11.93 -3.56 10.90
CA ASN A 221 12.78 -4.59 10.30
C ASN A 221 12.01 -5.72 9.58
N SER A 222 10.68 -5.73 9.59
CA SER A 222 9.90 -6.87 9.08
C SER A 222 9.32 -6.67 7.68
N GLU A 223 9.69 -5.61 6.96
CA GLU A 223 9.26 -5.33 5.56
C GLU A 223 7.75 -5.57 5.31
N ILE A 224 6.92 -5.40 6.35
CA ILE A 224 5.49 -5.73 6.28
C ILE A 224 4.69 -4.64 5.56
N GLY A 225 5.26 -3.47 5.28
CA GLY A 225 4.61 -2.47 4.45
C GLY A 225 4.71 -2.83 2.97
N ARG A 226 3.59 -3.10 2.31
CA ARG A 226 3.55 -3.59 0.91
C ARG A 226 2.95 -2.56 -0.04
N VAL A 227 3.38 -1.31 0.05
CA VAL A 227 2.91 -0.24 -0.86
C VAL A 227 3.39 -0.55 -2.28
N LEU A 228 2.47 -0.55 -3.24
CA LEU A 228 2.82 -0.70 -4.65
C LEU A 228 3.33 0.64 -5.20
N ILE A 229 4.52 0.64 -5.77
CA ILE A 229 5.18 1.83 -6.30
C ILE A 229 5.48 1.59 -7.79
N PRO A 230 5.00 2.47 -8.69
CA PRO A 230 5.31 2.36 -10.11
C PRO A 230 6.82 2.39 -10.36
N LEU A 231 7.29 1.72 -11.42
CA LEU A 231 8.69 1.72 -11.81
C LEU A 231 9.20 3.15 -12.07
N ALA A 232 8.40 3.98 -12.75
CA ALA A 232 8.74 5.39 -12.98
C ALA A 232 8.98 6.18 -11.68
N ALA A 233 8.39 5.76 -10.56
CA ALA A 233 8.58 6.41 -9.27
C ALA A 233 9.82 5.88 -8.52
N GLN A 234 10.32 4.69 -8.87
CA GLN A 234 11.49 4.08 -8.23
C GLN A 234 12.79 4.84 -8.56
N THR A 235 12.87 5.48 -9.72
CA THR A 235 14.01 6.34 -10.09
C THR A 235 14.20 7.48 -9.09
N PHE A 236 13.12 8.11 -8.63
CA PHE A 236 13.15 9.16 -7.62
C PHE A 236 13.57 8.66 -6.23
N ILE A 237 13.40 7.37 -5.95
CA ILE A 237 13.80 6.77 -4.67
C ILE A 237 15.30 6.44 -4.69
N LEU A 238 15.83 5.98 -5.82
CA LEU A 238 17.23 5.57 -5.97
C LEU A 238 18.20 6.76 -6.03
N GLU A 239 17.78 7.90 -6.59
CA GLU A 239 18.62 9.11 -6.68
C GLU A 239 18.94 9.74 -5.31
N ASP A 240 18.09 9.54 -4.29
CA ASP A 240 18.36 10.06 -2.94
C ASP A 240 19.50 9.31 -2.23
N ASP A 241 19.74 8.03 -2.55
CA ASP A 241 20.76 7.20 -1.89
C ASP A 241 22.19 7.42 -2.44
N GLU A 242 22.34 7.86 -3.70
CA GLU A 242 23.66 8.09 -4.31
C GLU A 242 24.32 9.43 -3.92
N THR A 243 23.63 10.32 -3.20
CA THR A 243 24.19 11.66 -2.85
C THR A 243 24.95 11.72 -1.53
N THR A 244 25.26 10.58 -0.90
CA THR A 244 26.08 10.51 0.32
C THR A 244 27.55 10.11 0.08
N GLU A 245 28.14 10.50 -1.06
CA GLU A 245 29.60 10.56 -1.14
C GLU A 245 30.11 11.79 -0.37
N THR A 246 30.59 11.53 0.84
CA THR A 246 31.37 12.50 1.63
C THR A 246 32.66 12.78 0.86
N PRO A 247 33.08 14.06 0.67
CA PRO A 247 34.36 14.33 0.04
C PRO A 247 35.47 13.86 0.96
N GLU A 248 36.32 12.96 0.47
CA GLU A 248 37.60 12.63 1.08
C GLU A 248 38.40 13.93 1.23
N LEU A 249 38.57 14.37 2.48
CA LEU A 249 39.53 15.41 2.82
C LEU A 249 40.92 14.76 2.80
N ASP A 250 41.68 15.03 1.74
CA ASP A 250 43.10 14.74 1.67
C ASP A 250 43.85 15.42 2.83
N ASP A 251 44.53 14.60 3.61
CA ASP A 251 45.49 14.96 4.64
C ASP A 251 46.69 15.71 4.02
N GLU A 252 46.94 16.95 4.43
CA GLU A 252 48.31 17.45 4.52
C GLU A 252 48.58 18.01 5.92
N LYS A 253 49.23 17.17 6.73
CA LYS A 253 50.03 17.60 7.88
C LYS A 253 51.36 18.15 7.36
N GLU A 254 51.63 19.42 7.62
CA GLU A 254 53.00 19.86 7.87
C GLU A 254 53.08 20.62 9.20
N ASP A 255 53.88 20.05 10.09
CA ASP A 255 54.44 20.67 11.29
C ASP A 255 55.17 21.99 10.95
N VAL A 256 55.22 22.92 11.91
CA VAL A 256 56.47 23.37 12.57
C VAL A 256 56.24 24.68 13.36
N LYS A 257 56.27 24.51 14.70
CA LYS A 257 56.88 25.33 15.77
C LYS A 257 56.89 26.87 15.71
N ARG A 258 56.33 27.41 16.81
CA ARG A 258 56.86 28.44 17.75
C ARG A 258 57.43 29.74 17.15
N SER A 259 56.76 30.84 17.51
CA SER A 259 57.37 31.98 18.20
C SER A 259 56.32 32.64 19.08
#